data_AF-A0A4W5MKR4-F1
#
_entry.id   AF-A0A4W5MKR4-F1
#
_cell.length_a   1.000
_cell.length_b   1.000
_cell.length_c   1.000
_cell.angle_alpha   90.00
_cell.angle_beta   90.00
_cell.angle_gamma   90.00
#
_symmetry.space_group_name_H-M   'P 1'
#
loop_
_entity.id
_entity.type
_entity.pdbx_description
1 polymer ?
#
loop_
_entity_poly.entity_id
_entity_poly.type
_entity_poly.pdbx_seq_one_letter_code
_entity_poly.pdbx_strand_id
1 'polypeptide(L)'
;MPFGKNPWWVYVASAIPALLVTILIFMDQQISAVIVNRKENKLKKGCGYHLDLFWVGILMAVCSFLGLPWYVAATVISIAHIDSLKMESESSAPGEQPQFLGVREQRLTGILVFVLTGVSIFLAPVLQYIPMPVLYGVFLYMGVASLAGIQFWERIKLYLMPAKHQPDFSFLRHVPLRRVHLFTLVQIICLAVLWTLKSTVAAIIFPVMVIALCVSGHPEVNIK
;
A
#
# COMPACT_ATOMS: atom_id res chain seq x y z
N MET A 1 -3.64 -21.38 32.02
CA MET A 1 -3.20 -19.97 31.83
C MET A 1 -1.73 -19.97 31.43
N PRO A 2 -1.32 -19.22 30.39
CA PRO A 2 0.03 -19.29 29.80
C PRO A 2 1.11 -18.56 30.63
N PHE A 3 0.86 -18.24 31.90
CA PHE A 3 1.73 -17.37 32.72
C PHE A 3 2.53 -18.09 33.82
N GLY A 4 2.40 -19.41 33.95
CA GLY A 4 2.88 -20.12 35.14
C GLY A 4 4.29 -20.75 35.09
N LYS A 5 4.93 -20.84 33.92
CA LYS A 5 6.15 -21.69 33.75
C LYS A 5 7.35 -21.00 33.11
N ASN A 6 7.24 -19.71 32.77
CA ASN A 6 8.31 -18.98 32.10
C ASN A 6 9.17 -18.20 33.10
N PRO A 7 10.52 -18.28 33.02
CA PRO A 7 11.39 -17.47 33.87
C PRO A 7 11.14 -15.98 33.61
N TRP A 8 11.25 -15.17 34.66
CA TRP A 8 10.93 -13.74 34.62
C TRP A 8 11.73 -12.95 33.57
N TRP A 9 12.94 -13.42 33.21
CA TRP A 9 13.75 -12.94 32.10
C TRP A 9 13.08 -13.02 30.73
N VAL A 10 12.15 -13.94 30.52
CA VAL A 10 11.45 -14.06 29.23
C VAL A 10 10.50 -12.88 29.01
N TYR A 11 9.91 -12.32 30.06
CA TYR A 11 9.07 -11.12 29.93
C TYR A 11 9.90 -9.90 29.49
N VAL A 12 11.08 -9.71 30.09
CA VAL A 12 12.00 -8.63 29.70
C VAL A 12 12.58 -8.87 28.30
N ALA A 13 12.98 -10.11 27.99
CA ALA A 13 13.49 -10.47 26.68
C ALA A 13 12.43 -10.33 25.58
N SER A 14 11.15 -10.58 25.89
CA SER A 14 10.03 -10.42 24.95
C SER A 14 9.71 -8.96 24.61
N ALA A 15 10.17 -8.00 25.41
CA ALA A 15 10.01 -6.57 25.13
C ALA A 15 10.76 -6.14 23.85
N ILE A 16 11.92 -6.75 23.58
CA ILE A 16 12.74 -6.45 22.39
C ILE A 16 12.01 -6.82 21.08
N PRO A 17 11.54 -8.07 20.87
CA PRO A 17 10.78 -8.42 19.67
C PRO A 17 9.41 -7.71 19.62
N ALA A 18 8.76 -7.47 20.76
CA ALA A 18 7.49 -6.73 20.79
C ALA A 18 7.65 -5.28 20.29
N LEU A 19 8.72 -4.60 20.73
CA LEU A 19 9.06 -3.25 20.26
C LEU A 19 9.32 -3.27 18.75
N LEU A 20 10.11 -4.23 18.27
CA LEU A 20 10.43 -4.36 16.85
C LEU A 20 9.15 -4.54 16.02
N VAL A 21 8.25 -5.43 16.42
CA VAL A 21 7.00 -5.68 15.68
C VAL A 21 6.07 -4.46 15.74
N THR A 22 6.03 -3.75 16.86
CA THR A 22 5.25 -2.51 16.97
C THR A 22 5.73 -1.46 15.96
N ILE A 23 7.05 -1.30 15.79
CA ILE A 23 7.62 -0.40 14.79
C ILE A 23 7.26 -0.86 13.37
N LEU A 24 7.35 -2.16 13.09
CA LEU A 24 6.99 -2.72 11.79
C LEU A 24 5.53 -2.41 11.41
N ILE A 25 4.60 -2.69 12.32
CA ILE A 25 3.17 -2.46 12.09
C ILE A 25 2.87 -0.97 11.96
N PHE A 26 3.50 -0.12 12.80
CA PHE A 26 3.37 1.32 12.69
C PHE A 26 3.79 1.82 11.31
N MET A 27 4.95 1.38 10.84
CA MET A 27 5.48 1.81 9.55
C MET A 27 4.62 1.34 8.37
N ASP A 28 4.15 0.09 8.40
CA ASP A 28 3.28 -0.45 7.36
C ASP A 28 1.92 0.28 7.31
N GLN A 29 1.36 0.62 8.47
CA GLN A 29 0.15 1.43 8.57
C GLN A 29 0.36 2.82 7.98
N GLN A 30 1.46 3.50 8.32
CA GLN A 30 1.74 4.86 7.83
C GLN A 30 1.99 4.87 6.31
N ILE A 31 2.76 3.91 5.79
CA ILE A 31 3.01 3.79 4.34
C ILE A 31 1.69 3.54 3.62
N SER A 32 0.89 2.59 4.08
CA SER A 32 -0.43 2.29 3.51
C SER A 32 -1.35 3.52 3.55
N ALA A 33 -1.43 4.20 4.69
CA ALA A 33 -2.28 5.37 4.87
C ALA A 33 -1.86 6.55 3.97
N VAL A 34 -0.55 6.79 3.80
CA VAL A 34 -0.04 7.84 2.91
C VAL A 34 -0.35 7.51 1.44
N ILE A 35 -0.25 6.25 1.04
CA ILE A 35 -0.56 5.82 -0.33
C ILE A 35 -2.05 5.99 -0.63
N VAL A 36 -2.91 5.59 0.31
CA VAL A 36 -4.38 5.76 0.21
C VAL A 36 -4.76 7.24 0.18
N ASN A 37 -4.13 8.07 1.03
CA ASN A 37 -4.42 9.50 1.15
C ASN A 37 -3.65 10.37 0.15
N ARG A 38 -3.18 9.81 -0.98
CA ARG A 38 -2.57 10.61 -2.05
C ARG A 38 -3.54 11.69 -2.53
N LYS A 39 -3.03 12.91 -2.72
CA LYS A 39 -3.81 14.07 -3.23
C LYS A 39 -4.51 13.79 -4.56
N GLU A 40 -3.94 12.88 -5.36
CA GLU A 40 -4.50 12.41 -6.63
C GLU A 40 -5.87 11.74 -6.47
N ASN A 41 -6.15 11.11 -5.32
CA ASN A 41 -7.44 10.47 -5.04
C ASN A 41 -8.56 11.48 -4.69
N LYS A 42 -8.25 12.78 -4.58
CA LYS A 42 -9.22 13.88 -4.31
C LYS A 42 -10.22 13.55 -3.18
N LEU A 43 -9.74 12.95 -2.09
CA LEU A 43 -10.55 12.63 -0.93
C LEU A 43 -11.08 13.91 -0.28
N LYS A 44 -12.35 13.90 0.12
CA LYS A 44 -13.07 15.07 0.65
C LYS A 44 -13.03 15.13 2.17
N LYS A 45 -12.93 14.00 2.87
CA LYS A 45 -12.78 13.96 4.34
C LYS A 45 -11.30 14.02 4.73
N GLY A 46 -11.02 14.76 5.81
CA GLY A 46 -9.66 14.97 6.31
C GLY A 46 -8.96 13.70 6.80
N CYS A 47 -7.64 13.78 6.95
CA CYS A 47 -6.80 12.64 7.28
C CYS A 47 -6.88 12.25 8.77
N GLY A 48 -7.05 10.95 9.05
CA GLY A 48 -7.19 10.39 10.39
C GLY A 48 -6.02 9.54 10.88
N TYR A 49 -4.77 9.88 10.57
CA TYR A 49 -3.58 9.02 10.83
C TYR A 49 -3.44 8.59 12.30
N HIS A 50 -3.66 9.50 13.25
CA HIS A 50 -3.53 9.19 14.68
C HIS A 50 -4.67 8.30 15.19
N LEU A 51 -5.89 8.53 14.68
CA LEU A 51 -7.06 7.76 15.07
C LEU A 51 -6.97 6.33 14.54
N ASP A 52 -6.42 6.16 13.33
CA ASP A 52 -6.14 4.88 12.72
C ASP A 52 -5.12 4.07 13.55
N LEU A 53 -4.00 4.70 13.94
CA LEU A 53 -3.01 4.07 14.82
C LEU A 53 -3.58 3.65 16.18
N PHE A 54 -4.43 4.49 16.77
CA PHE A 54 -5.08 4.18 18.04
C PHE A 54 -5.96 2.93 17.95
N TRP A 55 -6.77 2.81 16.90
CA TRP A 55 -7.62 1.63 16.69
C TRP A 55 -6.83 0.37 16.38
N VAL A 56 -5.78 0.45 15.55
CA VAL A 56 -4.89 -0.69 15.29
C VAL A 56 -4.21 -1.17 16.57
N GLY A 57 -3.77 -0.25 17.44
CA GLY A 57 -3.20 -0.59 18.74
C GLY A 57 -4.17 -1.34 19.66
N ILE A 58 -5.43 -0.88 19.75
CA ILE A 58 -6.48 -1.59 20.51
C ILE A 58 -6.71 -2.98 19.94
N LEU A 59 -6.86 -3.09 18.61
CA LEU A 59 -7.07 -4.37 17.93
C LEU A 59 -5.91 -5.34 18.17
N MET A 60 -4.67 -4.85 18.16
CA MET A 60 -3.48 -5.66 18.42
C MET A 60 -3.45 -6.18 19.87
N ALA A 61 -3.85 -5.36 20.85
CA ALA A 61 -3.95 -5.80 22.24
C ALA A 61 -5.02 -6.89 22.42
N VAL A 62 -6.19 -6.72 21.79
CA VAL A 62 -7.28 -7.72 21.80
C VAL A 62 -6.85 -9.01 21.10
N CYS A 63 -6.24 -8.94 19.92
CA CYS A 63 -5.76 -10.12 19.19
C CYS A 63 -4.69 -10.88 19.97
N SER A 64 -3.79 -10.16 20.64
CA SER A 64 -2.75 -10.76 21.50
C SER A 64 -3.35 -11.51 22.70
N PHE A 65 -4.41 -10.99 23.32
CA PHE A 65 -5.09 -11.66 24.42
C PHE A 65 -5.86 -12.92 23.97
N LEU A 66 -6.45 -12.86 22.76
CA LEU A 66 -7.19 -13.98 22.16
C LEU A 66 -6.29 -15.01 21.47
N GLY A 67 -4.99 -14.75 21.33
CA GLY A 67 -4.04 -15.62 20.61
C GLY A 67 -4.25 -15.66 19.10
N LEU A 68 -4.92 -14.64 18.54
CA LEU A 68 -5.18 -14.50 17.11
C LEU A 68 -4.00 -13.81 16.41
N PRO A 69 -3.76 -14.10 15.11
CA PRO A 69 -2.73 -13.40 14.34
C PRO A 69 -3.01 -11.89 14.28
N TRP A 70 -1.96 -11.09 14.33
CA TRP A 70 -2.08 -9.63 14.23
C TRP A 70 -2.51 -9.20 12.83
N TYR A 71 -3.38 -8.19 12.77
CA TYR A 71 -3.81 -7.59 11.52
C TYR A 71 -2.84 -6.50 11.07
N VAL A 72 -2.55 -6.48 9.77
CA VAL A 72 -1.68 -5.47 9.13
C VAL A 72 -2.44 -4.78 8.00
N ALA A 73 -2.05 -3.55 7.67
CA ALA A 73 -2.69 -2.80 6.59
C ALA A 73 -2.37 -3.41 5.22
N ALA A 74 -3.40 -3.76 4.46
CA ALA A 74 -3.22 -4.31 3.12
C ALA A 74 -3.25 -3.20 2.07
N THR A 75 -2.07 -2.72 1.63
CA THR A 75 -1.96 -1.62 0.66
C THR A 75 -2.68 -1.91 -0.66
N VAL A 76 -2.40 -3.04 -1.32
CA VAL A 76 -2.96 -3.38 -2.64
C VAL A 76 -4.48 -3.51 -2.59
N ILE A 77 -5.00 -4.19 -1.55
CA ILE A 77 -6.45 -4.37 -1.36
C ILE A 77 -7.13 -3.03 -1.09
N SER A 78 -6.51 -2.16 -0.29
CA SER A 78 -7.04 -0.83 0.01
C SER A 78 -7.10 0.05 -1.25
N ILE A 79 -6.07 -0.01 -2.10
CA ILE A 79 -6.06 0.71 -3.39
C ILE A 79 -7.16 0.15 -4.30
N ALA A 80 -7.28 -1.18 -4.43
CA ALA A 80 -8.33 -1.81 -5.24
C ALA A 80 -9.74 -1.45 -4.74
N HIS A 81 -9.92 -1.35 -3.42
CA HIS A 81 -11.18 -0.91 -2.83
C HIS A 81 -11.51 0.55 -3.21
N ILE A 82 -10.53 1.45 -3.12
CA ILE A 82 -10.68 2.85 -3.52
C ILE A 82 -10.96 2.96 -5.02
N ASP A 83 -10.27 2.16 -5.83
CA ASP A 83 -10.43 2.11 -7.28
C ASP A 83 -11.86 1.72 -7.67
N SER A 84 -12.46 0.74 -6.97
CA SER A 84 -13.86 0.35 -7.17
C SER A 84 -14.88 1.45 -6.80
N LEU A 85 -14.45 2.47 -6.06
CA LEU A 85 -15.28 3.60 -5.61
C LEU A 85 -14.98 4.91 -6.37
N LYS A 86 -14.12 4.86 -7.39
CA LYS A 86 -13.81 6.01 -8.24
C LYS A 86 -15.00 6.41 -9.11
N MET A 87 -15.24 7.71 -9.21
CA MET A 87 -16.23 8.31 -10.10
C MET A 87 -15.52 9.02 -11.25
N GLU A 88 -15.82 8.56 -12.45
CA GLU A 88 -15.40 9.18 -13.70
C GLU A 88 -16.54 10.04 -14.28
N SER A 89 -16.20 11.12 -14.96
CA SER A 89 -17.17 12.00 -15.63
C SER A 89 -17.94 11.26 -16.72
N GLU A 90 -19.27 11.32 -16.67
CA GLU A 90 -20.16 10.75 -17.70
C GLU A 90 -20.15 11.52 -19.02
N SER A 91 -19.63 12.76 -19.04
CA SER A 91 -19.68 13.64 -20.21
C SER A 91 -18.28 14.05 -20.66
N SER A 92 -17.57 13.13 -21.32
CA SER A 92 -16.42 13.48 -22.15
C SER A 92 -16.87 13.67 -23.60
N ALA A 93 -16.41 14.73 -24.25
CA ALA A 93 -16.50 14.81 -25.71
C ALA A 93 -15.74 13.61 -26.33
N PRO A 94 -16.17 13.08 -27.49
CA PRO A 94 -15.51 11.93 -28.12
C PRO A 94 -14.01 12.21 -28.32
N GLY A 95 -13.14 11.50 -27.59
CA GLY A 95 -11.68 11.67 -27.64
C GLY A 95 -11.02 12.28 -26.40
N GLU A 96 -11.78 12.79 -25.43
CA GLU A 96 -11.23 13.31 -24.16
C GLU A 96 -11.23 12.22 -23.07
N GLN A 97 -10.10 12.02 -22.40
CA GLN A 97 -10.01 11.06 -21.28
C GLN A 97 -11.02 11.44 -20.19
N PRO A 98 -11.74 10.47 -19.60
CA PRO A 98 -12.75 10.75 -18.58
C PRO A 98 -12.13 11.54 -17.42
N GLN A 99 -12.71 12.70 -17.12
CA GLN A 99 -12.22 13.51 -16.02
C GLN A 99 -12.57 12.85 -14.69
N PHE A 100 -11.54 12.63 -13.87
CA PHE A 100 -11.67 12.05 -12.53
C PHE A 100 -12.36 13.04 -11.56
N LEU A 101 -13.62 12.76 -11.21
CA LEU A 101 -14.46 13.62 -10.36
C LEU A 101 -14.18 13.42 -8.86
N GLY A 102 -13.73 12.23 -8.47
CA GLY A 102 -13.32 11.90 -7.09
C GLY A 102 -13.73 10.48 -6.67
N VAL A 103 -13.49 10.14 -5.40
CA VAL A 103 -13.85 8.84 -4.81
C VAL A 103 -15.10 8.99 -3.94
N ARG A 104 -16.01 8.02 -4.03
CA ARG A 104 -17.18 7.95 -3.12
C ARG A 104 -16.76 7.35 -1.79
N GLU A 105 -16.57 8.20 -0.78
CA GLU A 105 -16.20 7.75 0.56
C GLU A 105 -17.36 7.08 1.30
N GLN A 106 -17.34 5.76 1.38
CA GLN A 106 -18.35 4.95 2.05
C GLN A 106 -17.75 4.21 3.25
N ARG A 107 -18.49 4.16 4.37
CA ARG A 107 -18.13 3.34 5.55
C ARG A 107 -18.74 1.94 5.48
N LEU A 108 -19.85 1.81 4.76
CA LEU A 108 -20.71 0.63 4.77
C LEU A 108 -20.10 -0.53 4.00
N THR A 109 -19.40 -0.25 2.88
CA THR A 109 -18.73 -1.26 2.07
C THR A 109 -17.64 -2.01 2.85
N GLY A 110 -16.79 -1.30 3.59
CA GLY A 110 -15.76 -1.92 4.43
C GLY A 110 -16.38 -2.81 5.51
N ILE A 111 -17.38 -2.31 6.23
CA ILE A 111 -18.09 -3.09 7.25
C ILE A 111 -18.74 -4.33 6.64
N LEU A 112 -19.40 -4.21 5.48
CA LEU A 112 -20.01 -5.34 4.79
C LEU A 112 -18.99 -6.40 4.39
N VAL A 113 -17.81 -6.02 3.90
CA VAL A 113 -16.76 -6.99 3.55
C VAL A 113 -16.32 -7.79 4.78
N PHE A 114 -16.13 -7.14 5.93
CA PHE A 114 -15.78 -7.84 7.18
C PHE A 114 -16.92 -8.75 7.68
N VAL A 115 -18.16 -8.29 7.62
CA VAL A 115 -19.34 -9.10 7.98
C VAL A 115 -19.49 -10.31 7.05
N LEU A 116 -19.38 -10.11 5.74
CA LEU A 116 -19.44 -11.18 4.73
C LEU A 116 -18.29 -12.18 4.91
N THR A 117 -17.11 -11.72 5.30
CA THR A 117 -15.98 -12.62 5.63
C THR A 117 -16.33 -13.48 6.85
N GLY A 118 -16.97 -12.93 7.89
CA GLY A 118 -17.46 -13.72 9.02
C GLY A 118 -18.56 -14.72 8.65
N VAL A 119 -19.50 -14.31 7.80
CA VAL A 119 -20.60 -15.16 7.30
C VAL A 119 -20.09 -16.24 6.34
N SER A 120 -18.95 -16.02 5.68
CA SER A 120 -18.37 -16.96 4.70
C SER A 120 -18.11 -18.36 5.27
N ILE A 121 -17.92 -18.49 6.58
CA ILE A 121 -17.74 -19.78 7.26
C ILE A 121 -18.99 -20.66 7.09
N PHE A 122 -20.19 -20.09 7.16
CA PHE A 122 -21.45 -20.82 6.93
C PHE A 122 -21.68 -21.11 5.44
N LEU A 123 -21.13 -20.27 4.56
CA LEU A 123 -21.25 -20.38 3.11
C LEU A 123 -20.11 -21.22 2.48
N ALA A 124 -19.21 -21.78 3.29
CA ALA A 124 -18.14 -22.68 2.89
C ALA A 124 -18.56 -23.80 1.89
N PRO A 125 -19.71 -24.50 2.05
CA PRO A 125 -20.10 -25.54 1.10
C PRO A 125 -20.44 -25.02 -0.31
N VAL A 126 -20.69 -23.72 -0.46
CA VAL A 126 -20.88 -23.07 -1.76
C VAL A 126 -19.56 -22.48 -2.27
N LEU A 127 -18.75 -21.90 -1.39
CA LEU A 127 -17.45 -21.29 -1.76
C LEU A 127 -16.43 -22.32 -2.28
N GLN A 128 -16.53 -23.60 -1.87
CA GLN A 128 -15.64 -24.66 -2.37
C GLN A 128 -15.72 -24.90 -3.88
N TYR A 129 -16.81 -24.49 -4.54
CA TYR A 129 -16.94 -24.61 -6.00
C TYR A 129 -16.09 -23.60 -6.77
N ILE A 130 -15.54 -22.58 -6.09
CA ILE A 130 -14.71 -21.56 -6.72
C ILE A 130 -13.28 -22.11 -6.88
N PRO A 131 -12.81 -22.33 -8.12
CA PRO A 131 -11.49 -22.89 -8.34
C PRO A 131 -10.40 -21.85 -8.03
N MET A 132 -9.34 -22.28 -7.33
CA MET A 132 -8.18 -21.42 -6.97
C MET A 132 -7.56 -20.64 -8.15
N PRO A 133 -7.47 -21.17 -9.38
CA PRO A 133 -7.01 -20.40 -10.55
C PRO A 133 -7.75 -19.08 -10.78
N VAL A 134 -9.06 -19.01 -10.49
CA VAL A 134 -9.84 -17.78 -10.65
C VAL A 134 -9.40 -16.72 -9.65
N LEU A 135 -9.15 -17.12 -8.39
CA LEU A 135 -8.64 -16.21 -7.36
C LEU A 135 -7.27 -15.65 -7.73
N TYR A 136 -6.36 -16.47 -8.26
CA TYR A 136 -5.06 -15.98 -8.75
C TYR A 136 -5.21 -14.98 -9.89
N GLY A 137 -6.17 -15.18 -10.79
CA GLY A 137 -6.50 -14.22 -11.85
C GLY A 137 -6.95 -12.86 -11.29
N VAL A 138 -7.84 -12.87 -10.28
CA VAL A 138 -8.30 -11.64 -9.61
C VAL A 138 -7.16 -10.96 -8.85
N PHE A 139 -6.30 -11.72 -8.15
CA PHE A 139 -5.12 -11.16 -7.48
C PHE A 139 -4.13 -10.52 -8.46
N LEU A 140 -3.91 -11.14 -9.63
CA LEU A 140 -3.06 -10.59 -10.68
C LEU A 140 -3.67 -9.30 -11.24
N TYR A 141 -4.98 -9.27 -11.51
CA TYR A 141 -5.67 -8.06 -11.96
C TYR A 141 -5.55 -6.92 -10.94
N MET A 142 -5.82 -7.18 -9.66
CA MET A 142 -5.66 -6.17 -8.60
C MET A 142 -4.22 -5.67 -8.51
N GLY A 143 -3.24 -6.57 -8.66
CA GLY A 143 -1.83 -6.19 -8.71
C GLY A 143 -1.52 -5.24 -9.86
N VAL A 144 -1.92 -5.57 -11.08
CA VAL A 144 -1.67 -4.73 -12.27
C VAL A 144 -2.44 -3.41 -12.21
N ALA A 145 -3.71 -3.44 -11.79
CA ALA A 145 -4.52 -2.23 -11.63
C ALA A 145 -3.93 -1.27 -10.58
N SER A 146 -3.40 -1.80 -9.47
CA SER A 146 -2.76 -0.97 -8.43
C SER A 146 -1.49 -0.24 -8.90
N LEU A 147 -0.86 -0.69 -9.98
CA LEU A 147 0.30 -0.01 -10.59
C LEU A 147 -0.14 1.18 -11.47
N ALA A 148 -1.40 1.22 -11.92
CA ALA A 148 -1.93 2.34 -12.68
C ALA A 148 -2.08 3.59 -11.77
N GLY A 149 -1.52 4.72 -12.20
CA GLY A 149 -1.48 5.96 -11.40
C GLY A 149 -0.27 6.09 -10.46
N ILE A 150 0.69 5.15 -10.50
CA ILE A 150 2.00 5.34 -9.88
C ILE A 150 2.91 6.06 -10.86
N GLN A 151 3.37 7.27 -10.49
CA GLN A 151 4.27 8.07 -11.34
C GLN A 151 5.55 7.33 -11.74
N PHE A 152 6.09 6.48 -10.86
CA PHE A 152 7.23 5.61 -11.18
C PHE A 152 6.92 4.63 -12.32
N TRP A 153 5.75 4.00 -12.33
CA TRP A 153 5.33 3.07 -13.37
C TRP A 153 5.14 3.77 -14.72
N GLU A 154 4.57 4.98 -14.72
CA GLU A 154 4.45 5.81 -15.91
C GLU A 154 5.82 6.19 -16.50
N ARG A 155 6.79 6.53 -15.63
CA ARG A 155 8.15 6.83 -16.07
C ARG A 155 8.92 5.60 -16.57
N ILE A 156 8.65 4.41 -16.03
CA ILE A 156 9.17 3.15 -16.61
C ILE A 156 8.60 2.94 -18.01
N LYS A 157 7.28 3.10 -18.20
CA LYS A 157 6.67 3.00 -19.54
C LYS A 157 7.25 4.02 -20.51
N LEU A 158 7.55 5.22 -20.02
CA LEU A 158 8.20 6.28 -20.79
C LEU A 158 9.58 5.87 -21.30
N TYR A 159 10.35 5.10 -20.53
CA TYR A 159 11.64 4.56 -20.96
C TYR A 159 11.50 3.60 -22.14
N LEU A 160 10.39 2.86 -22.22
CA LEU A 160 10.09 1.91 -23.30
C LEU A 160 9.43 2.57 -24.52
N MET A 161 8.98 3.82 -24.41
CA MET A 161 8.25 4.51 -25.48
C MET A 161 9.18 5.37 -26.33
N PRO A 162 9.09 5.33 -27.68
CA PRO A 162 9.86 6.21 -28.54
C PRO A 162 9.41 7.67 -28.37
N ALA A 163 10.36 8.61 -28.35
CA ALA A 163 10.14 10.05 -28.10
C ALA A 163 9.09 10.72 -29.01
N LYS A 164 8.74 10.10 -30.15
CA LYS A 164 7.73 10.61 -31.10
C LYS A 164 6.28 10.40 -30.64
N HIS A 165 6.01 9.41 -29.79
CA HIS A 165 4.65 9.06 -29.34
C HIS A 165 4.40 9.44 -27.87
N GLN A 166 5.22 10.35 -27.35
CA GLN A 166 5.23 10.66 -25.93
C GLN A 166 3.99 11.48 -25.53
N PRO A 167 3.17 10.99 -24.60
CA PRO A 167 1.99 11.73 -24.14
C PRO A 167 2.40 12.97 -23.31
N ASP A 168 1.54 13.98 -23.32
CA ASP A 168 1.74 15.26 -22.62
C ASP A 168 1.59 15.13 -21.10
N PHE A 169 2.60 14.58 -20.43
CA PHE A 169 2.65 14.61 -18.96
C PHE A 169 3.09 16.00 -18.46
N SER A 170 2.42 16.53 -17.43
CA SER A 170 2.75 17.82 -16.80
C SER A 170 4.23 17.95 -16.35
N PHE A 171 4.88 16.83 -16.03
CA PHE A 171 6.27 16.78 -15.60
C PHE A 171 7.27 16.99 -16.75
N LEU A 172 6.92 16.61 -17.99
CA LEU A 172 7.82 16.72 -19.16
C LEU A 172 8.01 18.16 -19.64
N ARG A 173 7.10 19.06 -19.24
CA ARG A 173 7.16 20.47 -19.60
C ARG A 173 8.23 21.27 -18.84
N HIS A 174 8.63 20.77 -17.66
CA HIS A 174 9.51 21.50 -16.74
C HIS A 174 10.93 20.93 -16.66
N VAL A 175 11.13 19.64 -16.99
CA VAL A 175 12.43 18.96 -16.86
C VAL A 175 12.85 18.20 -18.12
N PRO A 176 14.14 18.25 -18.50
CA PRO A 176 14.64 17.55 -19.67
C PRO A 176 14.63 16.02 -19.48
N LEU A 177 14.28 15.28 -20.55
CA LEU A 177 14.13 13.81 -20.57
C LEU A 177 15.32 13.04 -19.98
N ARG A 178 16.55 13.50 -20.22
CA ARG A 178 17.77 12.85 -19.73
C ARG A 178 17.82 12.77 -18.19
N ARG A 179 17.39 13.83 -17.50
CA ARG A 179 17.33 13.86 -16.03
C ARG A 179 16.25 12.90 -15.52
N VAL A 180 15.12 12.80 -16.22
CA VAL A 180 14.04 11.87 -15.88
C VAL A 180 14.52 10.43 -15.99
N HIS A 181 15.21 10.07 -17.09
CA HIS A 181 15.74 8.71 -17.27
C HIS A 181 16.81 8.34 -16.24
N LEU A 182 17.71 9.28 -15.90
CA LEU A 182 18.72 9.07 -14.86
C LEU A 182 18.05 8.83 -13.50
N PHE A 183 17.05 9.64 -13.15
CA PHE A 183 16.29 9.46 -11.91
C PHE A 183 15.54 8.12 -11.87
N THR A 184 14.89 7.71 -12.96
CA THR A 184 14.22 6.40 -13.01
C THR A 184 15.18 5.23 -12.87
N LEU A 185 16.40 5.34 -13.42
CA LEU A 185 17.42 4.31 -13.30
C LEU A 185 17.85 4.14 -11.84
N VAL A 186 18.10 5.25 -11.14
CA VAL A 186 18.39 5.24 -9.69
C VAL A 186 17.24 4.60 -8.90
N GLN A 187 15.98 4.90 -9.23
CA GLN A 187 14.82 4.27 -8.59
C GLN A 187 14.72 2.76 -8.86
N ILE A 188 15.04 2.31 -10.07
CA ILE A 188 15.08 0.87 -10.41
C ILE A 188 16.18 0.16 -9.62
N ILE A 189 17.37 0.76 -9.49
CA ILE A 189 18.46 0.21 -8.66
C ILE A 189 18.00 0.11 -7.21
N CYS A 190 17.39 1.16 -6.67
CA CYS A 190 16.84 1.15 -5.31
C CYS A 190 15.81 0.02 -5.13
N LEU A 191 14.88 -0.15 -6.08
CA LEU A 191 13.91 -1.24 -6.04
C LEU A 191 14.57 -2.62 -6.09
N ALA A 192 15.61 -2.80 -6.90
CA ALA A 192 16.36 -4.05 -6.97
C ALA A 192 17.09 -4.37 -5.66
N VAL A 193 17.68 -3.37 -5.00
CA VAL A 193 18.28 -3.52 -3.66
C VAL A 193 17.22 -3.90 -2.62
N LEU A 194 16.06 -3.26 -2.66
CA LEU A 194 14.94 -3.62 -1.77
C LEU A 194 14.46 -5.05 -2.02
N TRP A 195 14.42 -5.49 -3.28
CA TRP A 195 14.00 -6.84 -3.66
C TRP A 195 14.96 -7.93 -3.18
N THR A 196 16.27 -7.72 -3.35
CA THR A 196 17.29 -8.67 -2.87
C THR A 196 17.24 -8.80 -1.36
N LEU A 197 17.12 -7.68 -0.64
CA LEU A 197 17.05 -7.68 0.81
C LEU A 197 15.74 -8.31 1.33
N LYS A 198 14.60 -8.07 0.67
CA LYS A 198 13.33 -8.73 0.98
C LYS A 198 13.39 -10.26 0.79
N SER A 199 14.26 -10.75 -0.10
CA SER A 199 14.48 -12.18 -0.31
C SER A 199 15.34 -12.83 0.79
N THR A 200 15.93 -12.03 1.68
CA THR A 200 16.73 -12.48 2.83
C THR A 200 15.96 -12.37 4.16
N VAL A 201 16.48 -12.96 5.22
CA VAL A 201 15.93 -12.90 6.60
C VAL A 201 15.86 -11.46 7.14
N ALA A 202 16.55 -10.51 6.50
CA ALA A 202 16.51 -9.08 6.84
C ALA A 202 15.20 -8.37 6.45
N ALA A 203 14.19 -9.08 5.93
CA ALA A 203 12.85 -8.53 5.65
C ALA A 203 12.23 -7.81 6.87
N ILE A 204 12.63 -8.20 8.08
CA ILE A 204 12.22 -7.59 9.36
C ILE A 204 12.70 -6.13 9.51
N ILE A 205 13.72 -5.70 8.75
CA ILE A 205 14.27 -4.32 8.79
C ILE A 205 13.69 -3.47 7.65
N PHE A 206 12.85 -4.06 6.79
CA PHE A 206 12.35 -3.46 5.55
C PHE A 206 11.81 -2.02 5.72
N PRO A 207 10.98 -1.68 6.72
CA PRO A 207 10.43 -0.34 6.82
C PRO A 207 11.43 0.72 7.29
N VAL A 208 12.38 0.37 8.15
CA VAL A 208 13.47 1.27 8.59
C VAL A 208 14.35 1.65 7.40
N MET A 209 14.60 0.68 6.51
CA MET A 209 15.37 0.90 5.30
C MET A 209 14.64 1.77 4.26
N VAL A 210 13.32 1.61 4.11
CA VAL A 210 12.54 2.50 3.23
C VAL A 210 12.64 3.95 3.68
N ILE A 211 12.60 4.22 5.00
CA ILE A 211 12.84 5.56 5.54
C ILE A 211 14.25 6.04 5.21
N ALA A 212 15.27 5.22 5.45
CA ALA A 212 16.66 5.58 5.16
C ALA A 212 16.86 5.93 3.67
N LEU A 213 16.27 5.15 2.76
CA LEU A 213 16.31 5.38 1.32
C LEU A 213 15.57 6.66 0.91
N CYS A 214 14.38 6.91 1.48
CA CYS A 214 13.64 8.15 1.22
C CYS A 214 14.42 9.38 1.70
N VAL A 215 15.06 9.32 2.86
CA VAL A 215 15.89 10.40 3.41
C VAL A 215 17.16 10.60 2.58
N SER A 216 17.83 9.52 2.18
CA SER A 216 19.02 9.58 1.32
C SER A 216 18.72 9.98 -0.14
N GLY A 217 17.46 9.89 -0.58
CA GLY A 217 17.00 10.42 -1.87
C GLY A 217 16.65 11.91 -1.86
N HIS A 218 16.67 12.55 -0.68
CA HIS A 218 16.40 13.97 -0.47
C HIS A 218 17.61 14.95 -0.41
N PRO A 219 18.87 14.62 -0.81
CA PRO A 219 19.97 15.60 -0.71
C PRO A 219 19.91 16.74 -1.74
N GLU A 220 18.95 16.78 -2.68
CA GLU A 220 18.86 17.85 -3.71
C GLU A 220 17.68 18.84 -3.56
N VAL A 221 17.03 18.94 -2.38
CA VAL A 221 16.00 19.98 -2.12
C VAL A 221 16.42 20.93 -1.00
N ASN A 222 17.71 21.29 -0.96
CA ASN A 222 18.20 22.41 -0.16
C ASN A 222 19.18 23.31 -0.94
N ILE A 223 18.86 23.54 -2.22
CA ILE A 223 19.39 24.68 -2.99
C ILE A 223 18.21 25.34 -3.72
N LYS A 224 17.45 26.13 -2.98
CA LYS A 224 16.92 27.45 -3.37
C LYS A 224 16.16 28.07 -2.21
#